data_AF-A0A7R7XJ98-F1
#
_entry.id   AF-A0A7R7XJ98-F1
#
_cell.length_a   1.000
_cell.length_b   1.000
_cell.length_c   1.000
_cell.angle_alpha   90.00
_cell.angle_beta   90.00
_cell.angle_gamma   90.00
#
_symmetry.space_group_name_H-M   'P 1'
#
loop_
_entity.id
_entity.type
_entity.pdbx_description
1 polymer ?
#
loop_
_entity_poly.entity_id
_entity_poly.type
_entity_poly.pdbx_seq_one_letter_code
_entity_poly.pdbx_strand_id
1 'polypeptide(L)'
;MARTAQTARDPNAEPVRWIQREYADHEGNTVIAGKVASYGRQFYRPEEGEAYRFQVYSTTPIRPEELNQLYGYFCFDLNWLPFLEIYSYNPPDGLACVEHQRREVAHRKRLHAEEREGEYDESLPPLIPTMRTGFNEGFMSGFCFLLTSKSYLQGTFPDNDHGTGPWRISFDRNLPCAMKKLGLITQLDDPATDLETFAEWGIAVNPEMRDINVDITTDQSVIHFDMKELMRRIYSTHIYGEIDYGLHEPPPPAPCEETPTSQYILEVLEQQQQTAEVQSADLDSLRLTIGTESNTVTATNSSSDGECDLQYVVYVKFLAHIEQEKTAALLETTARTFTAGIISCLPASKTVYFEFRIPGSSLSSLLSAAPNGFDVGALHEYDGSVMRVQPRIGREVYTRPLSAHFFTVVLDKPAVIQEPSVLFYTLWSDPLQYIEPQVTDSVIETGRSAGIREAARRLAMLAVEENLQDSPRKLTKEEHRELLSLSPEAYEQKMKPYYDYLAEKSRETVQAI
;
A
#
# COMPACT_ATOMS: atom_id res chain seq x y z
N MET A 1 7.49 46.47 -29.43
CA MET A 1 7.68 45.43 -30.46
C MET A 1 8.83 44.53 -30.04
N ALA A 2 8.54 43.48 -29.29
CA ALA A 2 9.51 42.46 -28.90
C ALA A 2 9.36 41.27 -29.86
N ARG A 3 10.44 40.88 -30.53
CA ARG A 3 10.49 39.70 -31.40
C ARG A 3 10.62 38.46 -30.51
N THR A 4 9.64 37.57 -30.59
CA THR A 4 9.73 36.19 -30.11
C THR A 4 10.77 35.46 -30.96
N ALA A 5 11.85 35.00 -30.32
CA ALA A 5 12.77 34.06 -30.93
C ALA A 5 12.06 32.71 -31.02
N GLN A 6 11.54 32.38 -32.21
CA GLN A 6 11.26 30.99 -32.57
C GLN A 6 12.62 30.29 -32.68
N THR A 7 12.94 29.43 -31.72
CA THR A 7 13.98 28.43 -31.89
C THR A 7 13.54 27.50 -33.02
N ALA A 8 14.15 27.68 -34.20
CA ALA A 8 13.95 26.78 -35.33
C ALA A 8 14.42 25.38 -34.93
N ARG A 9 13.54 24.38 -35.04
CA ARG A 9 13.92 22.95 -34.98
C ARG A 9 14.94 22.70 -36.08
N ASP A 10 16.03 22.00 -35.74
CA ASP A 10 17.07 21.58 -36.68
C ASP A 10 16.42 20.80 -37.85
N PRO A 11 16.57 21.24 -39.11
CA PRO A 11 16.00 20.56 -40.27
C PRO A 11 16.60 19.17 -40.53
N ASN A 12 17.69 18.80 -39.85
CA ASN A 12 18.27 17.45 -39.85
C ASN A 12 17.85 16.59 -38.64
N ALA A 13 16.98 17.08 -37.74
CA ALA A 13 16.46 16.25 -36.66
C ALA A 13 15.54 15.16 -37.25
N GLU A 14 16.06 13.93 -37.34
CA GLU A 14 15.32 12.76 -37.81
C GLU A 14 14.05 12.53 -36.97
N PRO A 15 12.95 12.05 -37.58
CA PRO A 15 11.66 11.95 -36.90
C PRO A 15 11.75 11.01 -35.70
N VAL A 16 11.36 11.53 -34.54
CA VAL A 16 11.24 10.74 -33.32
C VAL A 16 10.06 9.78 -33.48
N ARG A 17 10.27 8.49 -33.19
CA ARG A 17 9.23 7.47 -33.34
C ARG A 17 9.16 6.56 -32.13
N TRP A 18 7.99 6.01 -31.89
CA TRP A 18 7.79 4.91 -30.96
C TRP A 18 8.58 3.66 -31.38
N ILE A 19 9.28 3.06 -30.44
CA ILE A 19 9.91 1.74 -30.55
C ILE A 19 9.44 0.86 -29.38
N GLN A 20 9.18 -0.42 -29.62
CA GLN A 20 8.69 -1.34 -28.59
C GLN A 20 9.28 -2.74 -28.71
N ARG A 21 9.14 -3.47 -27.61
CA ARG A 21 9.31 -4.92 -27.48
C ARG A 21 8.09 -5.48 -26.76
N GLU A 22 7.75 -6.72 -27.07
CA GLU A 22 6.71 -7.47 -26.38
C GLU A 22 7.31 -8.66 -25.61
N TYR A 23 6.73 -8.98 -24.46
CA TYR A 23 7.00 -10.18 -23.69
C TYR A 23 5.73 -10.61 -22.93
N ALA A 24 5.76 -11.81 -22.37
CA ALA A 24 4.69 -12.33 -21.52
C ALA A 24 4.89 -11.91 -20.05
N ASP A 25 3.82 -11.56 -19.36
CA ASP A 25 3.78 -11.46 -17.90
C ASP A 25 3.66 -12.86 -17.24
N HIS A 26 3.59 -12.89 -15.91
CA HIS A 26 3.44 -14.12 -15.13
C HIS A 26 2.15 -14.92 -15.42
N GLU A 27 1.12 -14.29 -16.00
CA GLU A 27 -0.13 -14.93 -16.41
C GLU A 27 -0.13 -15.32 -17.90
N GLY A 28 0.93 -14.94 -18.64
CA GLY A 28 1.05 -15.18 -20.07
C GLY A 28 0.44 -14.10 -20.96
N ASN A 29 -0.05 -12.98 -20.39
CA ASN A 29 -0.57 -11.87 -21.19
C ASN A 29 0.57 -11.09 -21.84
N THR A 30 0.31 -10.54 -23.02
CA THR A 30 1.30 -9.72 -23.73
C THR A 30 1.43 -8.33 -23.08
N VAL A 31 2.66 -7.97 -22.75
CA VAL A 31 3.06 -6.66 -22.23
C VAL A 31 3.86 -5.92 -23.29
N ILE A 32 3.55 -4.64 -23.49
CA ILE A 32 4.30 -3.77 -24.40
C ILE A 32 5.27 -2.92 -23.59
N ALA A 33 6.57 -3.10 -23.79
CA ALA A 33 7.60 -2.20 -23.27
C ALA A 33 8.09 -1.30 -24.40
N GLY A 34 7.91 0.02 -24.27
CA GLY A 34 8.29 0.93 -25.35
C GLY A 34 8.66 2.34 -24.90
N LYS A 35 9.30 3.07 -25.82
CA LYS A 35 9.74 4.45 -25.65
C LYS A 35 9.74 5.19 -26.99
N VAL A 36 9.86 6.51 -26.92
CA VAL A 36 10.03 7.36 -28.10
C VAL A 36 11.52 7.63 -28.32
N ALA A 37 12.04 7.30 -29.50
CA ALA A 37 13.47 7.41 -29.83
C ALA A 37 13.72 7.98 -31.23
N SER A 38 14.87 8.66 -31.42
CA SER A 38 15.35 9.10 -32.74
C SER A 38 15.89 7.91 -33.56
N TYR A 39 15.85 8.03 -34.88
CA TYR A 39 16.28 6.96 -35.80
C TYR A 39 17.78 6.60 -35.58
N GLY A 40 18.11 5.30 -35.71
CA GLY A 40 19.46 4.76 -35.42
C GLY A 40 19.72 4.35 -33.96
N ARG A 41 18.84 4.69 -33.00
CA ARG A 41 18.96 4.22 -31.61
C ARG A 41 18.45 2.78 -31.47
N GLN A 42 19.28 1.91 -30.88
CA GLN A 42 18.91 0.53 -30.55
C GLN A 42 18.07 0.51 -29.27
N PHE A 43 17.06 -0.37 -29.21
CA PHE A 43 16.15 -0.50 -28.05
C PHE A 43 16.92 -0.72 -26.73
N TYR A 44 18.07 -1.40 -26.78
CA TYR A 44 18.82 -1.86 -25.61
C TYR A 44 20.09 -1.08 -25.27
N ARG A 45 20.48 -0.05 -26.04
CA ARG A 45 21.70 0.70 -25.71
C ARG A 45 21.38 1.67 -24.56
N PRO A 46 21.89 1.46 -23.33
CA PRO A 46 21.47 2.26 -22.20
C PRO A 46 22.03 3.67 -22.33
N GLU A 47 21.15 4.65 -22.53
CA GLU A 47 21.46 6.05 -22.25
C GLU A 47 21.09 6.38 -20.78
N GLU A 48 21.64 7.49 -20.26
CA GLU A 48 21.34 7.97 -18.91
C GLU A 48 19.81 8.13 -18.75
N GLY A 49 19.19 7.39 -17.82
CA GLY A 49 17.73 7.39 -17.61
C GLY A 49 16.98 6.14 -18.11
N GLU A 50 17.59 5.34 -18.98
CA GLU A 50 16.89 4.28 -19.72
C GLU A 50 16.90 2.91 -19.02
N ALA A 51 17.16 2.85 -17.71
CA ALA A 51 17.06 1.62 -16.92
C ALA A 51 15.70 1.48 -16.20
N TYR A 52 14.92 2.56 -16.08
CA TYR A 52 13.63 2.55 -15.41
C TYR A 52 12.46 2.16 -16.33
N ARG A 53 11.57 1.29 -15.85
CA ARG A 53 10.36 0.82 -16.55
C ARG A 53 9.14 1.25 -15.76
N PHE A 54 8.31 2.05 -16.40
CA PHE A 54 7.20 2.71 -15.77
C PHE A 54 5.88 2.02 -16.15
N GLN A 55 5.20 1.45 -15.15
CA GLN A 55 4.08 0.55 -15.38
C GLN A 55 2.75 1.30 -15.50
N VAL A 56 2.08 1.07 -16.63
CA VAL A 56 0.80 1.69 -16.99
C VAL A 56 -0.21 0.59 -17.33
N TYR A 57 -1.22 0.46 -16.50
CA TYR A 57 -2.36 -0.42 -16.72
C TYR A 57 -3.48 0.34 -17.42
N SER A 58 -4.31 -0.37 -18.19
CA SER A 58 -5.46 0.24 -18.86
C SER A 58 -6.67 -0.67 -18.89
N THR A 59 -7.82 -0.15 -18.46
CA THR A 59 -9.14 -0.82 -18.57
C THR A 59 -9.64 -0.88 -20.02
N THR A 60 -9.03 -0.09 -20.92
CA THR A 60 -9.37 -0.11 -22.34
C THR A 60 -8.14 -0.39 -23.19
N PRO A 61 -8.23 -1.20 -24.25
CA PRO A 61 -7.09 -1.44 -25.13
C PRO A 61 -6.54 -0.13 -25.71
N ILE A 62 -5.24 0.10 -25.49
CA ILE A 62 -4.52 1.23 -26.07
C ILE A 62 -4.16 0.88 -27.52
N ARG A 63 -4.55 1.75 -28.46
CA ARG A 63 -4.28 1.50 -29.88
C ARG A 63 -2.84 1.90 -30.24
N PRO A 64 -2.21 1.28 -31.25
CA PRO A 64 -0.86 1.63 -31.67
C PRO A 64 -0.67 3.13 -32.00
N GLU A 65 -1.67 3.74 -32.62
CA GLU A 65 -1.68 5.17 -32.95
C GLU A 65 -1.74 6.10 -31.72
N GLU A 66 -2.14 5.59 -30.55
CA GLU A 66 -2.29 6.32 -29.30
C GLU A 66 -0.99 6.35 -28.48
N LEU A 67 -0.02 5.47 -28.78
CA LEU A 67 1.19 5.26 -27.97
C LEU A 67 2.09 6.51 -27.86
N ASN A 68 2.23 7.29 -28.94
CA ASN A 68 3.02 8.53 -28.90
C ASN A 68 2.36 9.60 -28.01
N GLN A 69 1.03 9.67 -28.01
CA GLN A 69 0.28 10.62 -27.17
C GLN A 69 0.35 10.20 -25.71
N LEU A 70 0.19 8.90 -25.43
CA LEU A 70 0.38 8.34 -24.10
C LEU A 70 1.78 8.60 -23.54
N TYR A 71 2.82 8.40 -24.38
CA TYR A 71 4.19 8.72 -24.00
C TYR A 71 4.38 10.21 -23.71
N GLY A 72 3.85 11.07 -24.58
CA GLY A 72 3.86 12.51 -24.37
C GLY A 72 3.15 12.93 -23.09
N TYR A 73 2.04 12.27 -22.73
CA TYR A 73 1.26 12.55 -21.53
C TYR A 73 2.06 12.30 -20.24
N PHE A 74 2.79 11.19 -20.15
CA PHE A 74 3.59 10.86 -18.96
C PHE A 74 4.99 11.49 -18.97
N CYS A 75 5.58 11.73 -20.14
CA CYS A 75 7.00 12.07 -20.29
C CYS A 75 7.25 13.50 -20.80
N PHE A 76 6.25 14.38 -20.78
CA PHE A 76 6.29 15.71 -21.42
C PHE A 76 7.51 16.58 -21.06
N ASP A 77 8.02 16.49 -19.83
CA ASP A 77 9.08 17.37 -19.31
C ASP A 77 10.05 16.63 -18.37
N LEU A 78 10.41 15.40 -18.75
CA LEU A 78 11.36 14.58 -17.99
C LEU A 78 12.77 14.72 -18.57
N ASN A 79 13.74 15.02 -17.69
CA ASN A 79 15.16 15.05 -18.03
C ASN A 79 15.72 13.66 -18.38
N TRP A 80 15.16 12.62 -17.73
CA TRP A 80 15.48 11.22 -17.96
C TRP A 80 14.22 10.52 -18.43
N LEU A 81 14.23 10.04 -19.66
CA LEU A 81 13.06 9.47 -20.32
C LEU A 81 12.92 7.97 -19.98
N PRO A 82 11.84 7.54 -19.31
CA PRO A 82 11.64 6.14 -18.98
C PRO A 82 11.09 5.35 -20.18
N PHE A 83 11.08 4.02 -20.07
CA PHE A 83 10.18 3.21 -20.89
C PHE A 83 8.81 3.14 -20.22
N LEU A 84 7.76 3.11 -21.03
CA LEU A 84 6.44 2.71 -20.57
C LEU A 84 6.30 1.20 -20.74
N GLU A 85 5.90 0.54 -19.68
CA GLU A 85 5.51 -0.87 -19.66
C GLU A 85 3.98 -0.94 -19.54
N ILE A 86 3.32 -1.29 -20.64
CA ILE A 86 1.89 -1.13 -20.83
C ILE A 86 1.19 -2.49 -20.70
N TYR A 87 0.27 -2.56 -19.75
CA TYR A 87 -0.59 -3.70 -19.48
C TYR A 87 -2.03 -3.38 -19.93
N SER A 88 -2.46 -3.96 -21.06
CA SER A 88 -3.78 -3.72 -21.66
C SER A 88 -4.73 -4.92 -21.55
N TYR A 89 -4.63 -5.71 -20.47
CA TYR A 89 -5.48 -6.88 -20.23
C TYR A 89 -6.85 -6.57 -19.59
N ASN A 90 -7.20 -5.28 -19.49
CA ASN A 90 -8.45 -4.81 -18.87
C ASN A 90 -8.59 -5.23 -17.39
N PRO A 91 -7.70 -4.77 -16.48
CA PRO A 91 -7.89 -4.97 -15.07
C PRO A 91 -9.19 -4.30 -14.59
N PRO A 92 -9.94 -4.91 -13.65
CA PRO A 92 -11.21 -4.36 -13.19
C PRO A 92 -11.05 -3.06 -12.40
N ASP A 93 -9.96 -2.90 -11.64
CA ASP A 93 -9.69 -1.72 -10.80
C ASP A 93 -8.20 -1.65 -10.36
N GLY A 94 -7.87 -0.65 -9.54
CA GLY A 94 -6.52 -0.45 -9.02
C GLY A 94 -6.02 -1.55 -8.08
N LEU A 95 -6.90 -2.24 -7.34
CA LEU A 95 -6.50 -3.34 -6.44
C LEU A 95 -6.03 -4.55 -7.23
N ALA A 96 -6.69 -4.84 -8.36
CA ALA A 96 -6.23 -5.88 -9.27
C ALA A 96 -4.85 -5.56 -9.87
N CYS A 97 -4.55 -4.28 -10.13
CA CYS A 97 -3.23 -3.85 -10.59
C CYS A 97 -2.14 -4.10 -9.52
N VAL A 98 -2.45 -3.83 -8.24
CA VAL A 98 -1.55 -4.14 -7.12
C VAL A 98 -1.27 -5.64 -7.01
N GLU A 99 -2.34 -6.44 -7.02
CA GLU A 99 -2.23 -7.90 -6.92
C GLU A 99 -1.42 -8.50 -8.07
N HIS A 100 -1.64 -8.01 -9.30
CA HIS A 100 -0.86 -8.38 -10.46
C HIS A 100 0.62 -7.99 -10.29
N GLN A 101 0.93 -6.72 -9.99
CA GLN A 101 2.32 -6.27 -9.90
C GLN A 101 3.09 -7.03 -8.80
N ARG A 102 2.50 -7.28 -7.63
CA ARG A 102 3.13 -8.09 -6.57
C ARG A 102 3.57 -9.47 -7.07
N ARG A 103 2.71 -10.16 -7.82
CA ARG A 103 3.02 -11.47 -8.43
C ARG A 103 4.04 -11.35 -9.55
N GLU A 104 3.94 -10.32 -10.38
CA GLU A 104 4.89 -10.05 -11.46
C GLU A 104 6.30 -9.80 -10.91
N VAL A 105 6.42 -9.02 -9.84
CA VAL A 105 7.68 -8.80 -9.12
C VAL A 105 8.27 -10.12 -8.64
N ALA A 106 7.47 -10.93 -7.95
CA ALA A 106 7.92 -12.23 -7.44
C ALA A 106 8.34 -13.17 -8.58
N HIS A 107 7.55 -13.24 -9.65
CA HIS A 107 7.82 -14.05 -10.84
C HIS A 107 9.14 -13.65 -11.50
N ARG A 108 9.36 -12.36 -11.79
CA ARG A 108 10.59 -11.88 -12.42
C ARG A 108 11.81 -12.10 -11.53
N LYS A 109 11.70 -11.88 -10.22
CA LYS A 109 12.80 -12.20 -9.29
C LYS A 109 13.18 -13.69 -9.34
N ARG A 110 12.20 -14.60 -9.43
CA ARG A 110 12.45 -16.04 -9.60
C ARG A 110 13.15 -16.35 -10.92
N LEU A 111 12.65 -15.81 -12.04
CA LEU A 111 13.27 -16.00 -13.35
C LEU A 111 14.73 -15.55 -13.39
N HIS A 112 15.01 -14.35 -12.87
CA HIS A 112 16.37 -13.78 -12.84
C HIS A 112 17.29 -14.50 -11.84
N ALA A 113 16.75 -15.13 -10.78
CA ALA A 113 17.55 -15.92 -9.85
C ALA A 113 17.96 -17.31 -10.42
N GLU A 114 17.21 -17.82 -11.39
CA GLU A 114 17.51 -19.08 -12.10
C GLU A 114 18.54 -18.90 -13.22
N GLU A 115 18.78 -17.67 -13.68
CA GLU A 115 19.87 -17.36 -14.60
C GLU A 115 21.23 -17.65 -13.96
N ARG A 116 22.12 -18.28 -14.72
CA ARG A 116 23.51 -18.49 -14.27
C ARG A 116 24.25 -17.15 -14.32
N GLU A 117 25.02 -16.85 -13.27
CA GLU A 117 25.86 -15.64 -13.21
C GLU A 117 26.63 -15.43 -14.53
N GLY A 118 26.26 -14.39 -15.28
CA GLY A 118 27.00 -13.90 -16.45
C GLY A 118 26.31 -14.03 -17.82
N GLU A 119 25.15 -14.67 -17.94
CA GLU A 119 24.34 -14.67 -19.18
C GLU A 119 23.11 -13.79 -19.00
N TYR A 120 23.16 -12.55 -19.53
CA TYR A 120 21.98 -11.68 -19.61
C TYR A 120 21.08 -12.17 -20.75
N ASP A 121 19.96 -12.83 -20.44
CA ASP A 121 18.99 -13.20 -21.46
C ASP A 121 18.06 -12.03 -21.79
N GLU A 122 18.29 -11.43 -22.96
CA GLU A 122 17.44 -10.41 -23.53
C GLU A 122 16.01 -10.90 -23.81
N SER A 123 15.70 -12.20 -23.69
CA SER A 123 14.35 -12.74 -23.79
C SER A 123 13.53 -12.56 -22.50
N LEU A 124 14.17 -12.36 -21.35
CA LEU A 124 13.45 -12.21 -20.09
C LEU A 124 12.78 -10.84 -19.96
N PRO A 125 11.66 -10.77 -19.21
CA PRO A 125 11.09 -9.50 -18.79
C PRO A 125 12.04 -8.80 -17.80
N PRO A 126 12.24 -7.48 -17.89
CA PRO A 126 13.15 -6.74 -17.02
C PRO A 126 12.64 -6.70 -15.57
N LEU A 127 13.55 -6.69 -14.61
CA LEU A 127 13.20 -6.53 -13.19
C LEU A 127 12.44 -5.21 -12.95
N ILE A 128 11.51 -5.25 -11.99
CA ILE A 128 10.70 -4.09 -11.61
C ILE A 128 11.42 -3.34 -10.49
N PRO A 129 11.73 -2.05 -10.67
CA PRO A 129 12.42 -1.24 -9.68
C PRO A 129 11.59 -1.02 -8.42
N THR A 130 12.26 -0.95 -7.27
CA THR A 130 11.65 -0.51 -6.02
C THR A 130 11.53 1.02 -6.02
N MET A 131 10.37 1.53 -5.63
CA MET A 131 10.12 2.96 -5.55
C MET A 131 10.29 3.47 -4.13
N ARG A 132 10.58 4.76 -3.99
CA ARG A 132 10.39 5.48 -2.73
C ARG A 132 9.28 6.50 -2.95
N THR A 133 8.02 6.10 -2.89
CA THR A 133 6.88 7.00 -3.11
C THR A 133 6.54 7.78 -1.84
N GLY A 134 6.28 9.09 -1.98
CA GLY A 134 5.71 9.93 -0.91
C GLY A 134 6.64 11.04 -0.45
N PHE A 135 6.15 12.29 -0.45
CA PHE A 135 6.92 13.50 -0.13
C PHE A 135 7.68 13.42 1.20
N ASN A 136 7.19 12.61 2.15
CA ASN A 136 7.82 12.32 3.45
C ASN A 136 7.98 10.80 3.75
N GLU A 137 7.40 9.92 2.94
CA GLU A 137 7.38 8.47 3.23
C GLU A 137 8.58 7.80 2.55
N GLY A 138 9.62 7.52 3.33
CA GLY A 138 10.87 6.89 2.89
C GLY A 138 10.75 5.42 2.51
N PHE A 139 9.59 4.96 2.00
CA PHE A 139 9.28 3.53 1.91
C PHE A 139 9.40 2.92 0.51
N MET A 140 10.02 1.74 0.50
CA MET A 140 10.29 0.84 -0.63
C MET A 140 8.98 0.23 -1.17
N SER A 141 8.36 0.91 -2.13
CA SER A 141 7.00 0.68 -2.62
C SER A 141 6.99 0.17 -4.07
N GLY A 142 5.93 -0.57 -4.40
CA GLY A 142 5.45 -0.71 -5.78
C GLY A 142 4.65 0.53 -6.18
N PHE A 143 4.64 0.83 -7.47
CA PHE A 143 3.90 1.97 -8.03
C PHE A 143 3.42 1.67 -9.45
N CYS A 144 2.21 2.11 -9.79
CA CYS A 144 1.70 2.09 -11.15
C CYS A 144 0.59 3.13 -11.36
N PHE A 145 0.26 3.41 -12.63
CA PHE A 145 -1.00 4.07 -12.98
C PHE A 145 -2.00 3.09 -13.58
N LEU A 146 -3.28 3.34 -13.34
CA LEU A 146 -4.39 2.73 -14.07
C LEU A 146 -5.14 3.78 -14.87
N LEU A 147 -5.18 3.61 -16.19
CA LEU A 147 -6.00 4.39 -17.09
C LEU A 147 -7.41 3.80 -17.13
N THR A 148 -8.38 4.56 -16.64
CA THR A 148 -9.81 4.20 -16.69
C THR A 148 -10.56 4.87 -17.84
N SER A 149 -9.93 5.86 -18.49
CA SER A 149 -10.46 6.59 -19.63
C SER A 149 -9.34 7.02 -20.59
N LYS A 150 -9.71 7.58 -21.74
CA LYS A 150 -8.77 8.11 -22.75
C LYS A 150 -8.40 9.58 -22.54
N SER A 151 -8.42 10.06 -21.29
CA SER A 151 -8.08 11.44 -20.94
C SER A 151 -6.67 11.84 -21.43
N TYR A 152 -5.74 10.88 -21.50
CA TYR A 152 -4.38 11.09 -21.99
C TYR A 152 -4.28 11.53 -23.47
N LEU A 153 -5.32 11.34 -24.29
CA LEU A 153 -5.34 11.79 -25.69
C LEU A 153 -5.58 13.30 -25.82
N GLN A 154 -6.12 13.93 -24.77
CA GLN A 154 -6.57 15.32 -24.84
C GLN A 154 -5.46 16.32 -24.47
N GLY A 155 -4.42 15.90 -23.75
CA GLY A 155 -3.31 16.78 -23.33
C GLY A 155 -3.68 17.73 -22.18
N THR A 156 -2.90 18.81 -22.01
CA THR A 156 -2.94 19.72 -20.86
C THR A 156 -4.12 20.67 -20.90
N PHE A 157 -5.28 20.23 -20.42
CA PHE A 157 -6.44 21.10 -20.18
C PHE A 157 -6.93 21.02 -18.73
N PRO A 158 -7.28 22.16 -18.10
CA PRO A 158 -7.69 22.23 -16.70
C PRO A 158 -9.12 21.77 -16.42
N ASP A 159 -9.92 21.48 -17.45
CA ASP A 159 -11.35 21.20 -17.28
C ASP A 159 -11.66 19.69 -17.39
N ASN A 160 -12.45 19.20 -16.42
CA ASN A 160 -12.87 17.81 -16.19
C ASN A 160 -13.82 17.24 -17.27
N ASP A 161 -14.06 17.94 -18.38
CA ASP A 161 -15.04 17.55 -19.41
C ASP A 161 -14.67 16.28 -20.20
N HIS A 162 -13.53 15.63 -19.90
CA HIS A 162 -12.84 14.73 -20.81
C HIS A 162 -12.45 13.36 -20.22
N GLY A 163 -12.85 13.04 -18.98
CA GLY A 163 -12.70 11.73 -18.38
C GLY A 163 -12.23 11.78 -16.92
N THR A 164 -11.96 10.61 -16.36
CA THR A 164 -11.69 10.38 -14.92
C THR A 164 -10.23 10.60 -14.49
N GLY A 165 -9.31 10.89 -15.43
CA GLY A 165 -7.88 10.93 -15.14
C GLY A 165 -7.29 9.53 -14.83
N PRO A 166 -5.95 9.41 -14.76
CA PRO A 166 -5.30 8.18 -14.33
C PRO A 166 -5.44 8.00 -12.80
N TRP A 167 -5.61 6.76 -12.36
CA TRP A 167 -5.51 6.42 -10.95
C TRP A 167 -4.05 6.18 -10.61
N ARG A 168 -3.55 6.86 -9.59
CA ARG A 168 -2.22 6.74 -9.03
C ARG A 168 -2.23 5.71 -7.91
N ILE A 169 -1.40 4.68 -8.03
CA ILE A 169 -1.45 3.54 -7.11
C ILE A 169 -0.05 3.31 -6.53
N SER A 170 0.08 3.40 -5.21
CA SER A 170 1.31 3.11 -4.45
C SER A 170 1.04 2.04 -3.39
N PHE A 171 1.95 1.11 -3.18
CA PHE A 171 1.72 -0.03 -2.31
C PHE A 171 3.00 -0.70 -1.83
N ASP A 172 2.93 -1.53 -0.78
CA ASP A 172 3.99 -2.46 -0.43
C ASP A 172 4.09 -3.57 -1.48
N ARG A 173 5.28 -3.77 -2.06
CA ARG A 173 5.45 -4.72 -3.18
C ARG A 173 5.54 -6.18 -2.76
N ASN A 174 5.58 -6.49 -1.46
CA ASN A 174 5.69 -7.86 -1.00
C ASN A 174 4.36 -8.60 -1.15
N LEU A 175 4.44 -9.90 -1.40
CA LEU A 175 3.28 -10.77 -1.28
C LEU A 175 2.89 -10.90 0.20
N PRO A 176 1.59 -10.84 0.55
CA PRO A 176 1.15 -10.96 1.94
C PRO A 176 1.69 -12.20 2.68
N CYS A 177 1.81 -13.33 1.97
CA CYS A 177 2.33 -14.59 2.53
C CYS A 177 3.82 -14.55 2.88
N ALA A 178 4.62 -13.71 2.21
CA ALA A 178 6.04 -13.54 2.48
C ALA A 178 6.31 -12.72 3.75
N MET A 179 5.34 -11.91 4.18
CA MET A 179 5.55 -10.89 5.20
C MET A 179 5.35 -11.45 6.62
N LYS A 180 6.38 -12.08 7.19
CA LYS A 180 6.29 -12.68 8.54
C LYS A 180 6.24 -11.68 9.68
N LYS A 181 6.80 -10.49 9.50
CA LYS A 181 6.83 -9.40 10.48
C LYS A 181 6.90 -8.06 9.74
N LEU A 182 6.35 -7.00 10.33
CA LEU A 182 6.61 -5.64 9.85
C LEU A 182 8.01 -5.19 10.30
N GLY A 183 8.81 -4.74 9.34
CA GLY A 183 10.07 -4.06 9.65
C GLY A 183 9.80 -2.74 10.36
N LEU A 184 10.65 -2.35 11.30
CA LEU A 184 10.47 -1.07 12.00
C LEU A 184 10.54 0.11 11.02
N ILE A 185 11.39 0.02 10.01
CA ILE A 185 11.55 1.04 8.96
C ILE A 185 10.24 1.31 8.19
N THR A 186 9.34 0.32 8.11
CA THR A 186 8.10 0.43 7.33
C THR A 186 6.97 1.09 8.12
N GLN A 187 7.19 1.29 9.42
CA GLN A 187 6.25 1.90 10.35
C GLN A 187 6.60 3.36 10.66
N LEU A 188 7.71 3.89 10.15
CA LEU A 188 8.12 5.26 10.45
C LEU A 188 7.29 6.28 9.67
N ASP A 189 6.94 7.40 10.32
CA ASP A 189 6.33 8.56 9.67
C ASP A 189 7.33 9.33 8.80
N ASP A 190 8.59 9.40 9.25
CA ASP A 190 9.70 10.03 8.55
C ASP A 190 10.87 9.05 8.31
N PRO A 191 11.72 9.29 7.29
CA PRO A 191 12.84 8.41 7.01
C PRO A 191 13.81 8.36 8.19
N ALA A 192 14.30 7.17 8.53
CA ALA A 192 15.36 7.01 9.55
C ALA A 192 16.65 7.77 9.20
N THR A 193 16.81 8.26 7.97
CA THR A 193 17.95 9.09 7.57
C THR A 193 17.75 10.58 7.85
N ASP A 194 16.55 11.00 8.27
CA ASP A 194 16.27 12.38 8.68
C ASP A 194 16.73 12.61 10.12
N LEU A 195 18.03 12.88 10.24
CA LEU A 195 18.71 13.04 11.53
C LEU A 195 18.26 14.30 12.28
N GLU A 196 17.84 15.34 11.56
CA GLU A 196 17.38 16.59 12.15
C GLU A 196 16.01 16.38 12.81
N THR A 197 15.06 15.80 12.06
CA THR A 197 13.73 15.45 12.59
C THR A 197 13.84 14.49 13.78
N PHE A 198 14.70 13.47 13.69
CA PHE A 198 14.96 12.58 14.82
C PHE A 198 15.50 13.32 16.06
N ALA A 199 16.44 14.25 15.87
CA ALA A 199 17.07 14.96 16.98
C ALA A 199 16.15 16.01 17.63
N GLU A 200 15.36 16.74 16.85
CA GLU A 200 14.53 17.86 17.35
C GLU A 200 13.16 17.37 17.83
N TRP A 201 12.52 16.44 17.11
CA TRP A 201 11.11 16.06 17.33
C TRP A 201 10.91 14.56 17.61
N GLY A 202 11.91 13.75 17.29
CA GLY A 202 11.79 12.29 17.24
C GLY A 202 10.92 11.82 16.07
N ILE A 203 11.28 10.67 15.50
CA ILE A 203 10.51 10.03 14.42
C ILE A 203 9.43 9.16 15.08
N ALA A 204 8.18 9.25 14.63
CA ALA A 204 7.13 8.39 15.17
C ALA A 204 7.11 7.01 14.53
N VAL A 205 6.67 6.03 15.31
CA VAL A 205 6.46 4.65 14.91
C VAL A 205 4.96 4.41 14.90
N ASN A 206 4.40 4.32 13.70
CA ASN A 206 2.99 4.03 13.49
C ASN A 206 2.68 2.56 13.80
N PRO A 207 1.51 2.27 14.40
CA PRO A 207 1.09 0.89 14.68
C PRO A 207 0.70 0.12 13.40
N GLU A 208 0.52 0.83 12.29
CA GLU A 208 0.30 0.26 10.96
C GLU A 208 1.33 0.73 9.95
N MET A 209 1.63 -0.13 8.99
CA MET A 209 2.29 0.23 7.73
C MET A 209 1.22 0.49 6.68
N ARG A 210 1.33 1.59 5.92
CA ARG A 210 0.48 1.80 4.73
C ARG A 210 0.77 0.70 3.69
N ASP A 211 -0.24 -0.07 3.33
CA ASP A 211 -0.11 -1.23 2.43
C ASP A 211 -0.49 -0.89 0.99
N ILE A 212 -1.61 -0.18 0.77
CA ILE A 212 -2.08 0.27 -0.54
C ILE A 212 -2.66 1.67 -0.40
N ASN A 213 -2.34 2.56 -1.32
CA ASN A 213 -3.00 3.84 -1.50
C ASN A 213 -3.33 4.06 -2.98
N VAL A 214 -4.57 4.42 -3.24
CA VAL A 214 -5.09 4.73 -4.57
C VAL A 214 -5.65 6.14 -4.55
N ASP A 215 -4.98 7.04 -5.27
CA ASP A 215 -5.43 8.41 -5.47
C ASP A 215 -5.91 8.58 -6.92
N ILE A 216 -6.89 9.45 -7.14
CA ILE A 216 -7.29 9.88 -8.48
C ILE A 216 -6.97 11.36 -8.63
N THR A 217 -6.40 11.73 -9.76
CA THR A 217 -6.23 13.13 -10.14
C THR A 217 -6.56 13.33 -11.62
N THR A 218 -7.30 14.39 -11.92
CA THR A 218 -7.48 14.91 -13.29
C THR A 218 -6.49 16.01 -13.61
N ASP A 219 -5.75 16.51 -12.62
CA ASP A 219 -4.77 17.57 -12.82
C ASP A 219 -3.49 17.01 -13.43
N GLN A 220 -3.28 17.27 -14.72
CA GLN A 220 -2.08 16.84 -15.41
C GLN A 220 -0.80 17.47 -14.83
N SER A 221 -0.88 18.64 -14.18
CA SER A 221 0.28 19.24 -13.52
C SER A 221 0.74 18.40 -12.31
N VAL A 222 -0.20 17.78 -11.60
CA VAL A 222 0.09 16.82 -10.51
C VAL A 222 0.76 15.57 -11.09
N ILE A 223 0.23 15.01 -12.18
CA ILE A 223 0.84 13.85 -12.86
C ILE A 223 2.27 14.17 -13.33
N HIS A 224 2.48 15.32 -13.95
CA HIS A 224 3.83 15.73 -14.38
C HIS A 224 4.79 15.92 -13.21
N PHE A 225 4.33 16.55 -12.12
CA PHE A 225 5.11 16.73 -10.91
C PHE A 225 5.48 15.40 -10.27
N ASP A 226 4.52 14.49 -10.15
CA ASP A 226 4.76 13.13 -9.66
C ASP A 226 5.79 12.41 -10.53
N MET A 227 5.64 12.42 -11.85
CA MET A 227 6.60 11.79 -12.76
C MET A 227 8.01 12.35 -12.59
N LYS A 228 8.16 13.67 -12.47
CA LYS A 228 9.47 14.31 -12.22
C LYS A 228 10.07 13.87 -10.89
N GLU A 229 9.26 13.83 -9.83
CA GLU A 229 9.72 13.44 -8.50
C GLU A 229 10.07 11.97 -8.42
N LEU A 230 9.29 11.09 -9.07
CA LEU A 230 9.60 9.67 -9.18
C LEU A 230 10.97 9.48 -9.83
N MET A 231 11.20 10.10 -10.99
CA MET A 231 12.49 10.02 -11.69
C MET A 231 13.62 10.63 -10.85
N ARG A 232 13.42 11.81 -10.24
CA ARG A 232 14.42 12.44 -9.37
C ARG A 232 14.83 11.52 -8.23
N ARG A 233 13.87 10.85 -7.57
CA ARG A 233 14.15 9.97 -6.43
C ARG A 233 14.92 8.73 -6.85
N ILE A 234 14.53 8.09 -7.95
CA ILE A 234 15.25 6.92 -8.48
C ILE A 234 16.71 7.25 -8.79
N TYR A 235 17.01 8.44 -9.31
CA TYR A 235 18.41 8.79 -9.68
C TYR A 235 19.21 9.50 -8.59
N SER A 236 18.56 10.09 -7.58
CA SER A 236 19.26 10.85 -6.51
C SER A 236 19.67 10.02 -5.31
N THR A 237 19.02 8.88 -5.04
CA THR A 237 19.32 8.04 -3.86
C THR A 237 20.42 7.01 -4.08
N HIS A 238 20.92 6.84 -5.30
CA HIS A 238 21.84 5.75 -5.62
C HIS A 238 23.27 6.24 -5.78
N ILE A 239 24.16 5.65 -4.98
CA ILE A 239 25.61 5.75 -5.11
C ILE A 239 25.94 5.22 -6.51
N TYR A 240 26.35 6.10 -7.44
CA TYR A 240 26.76 5.74 -8.80
C TYR A 240 25.74 4.90 -9.62
N GLY A 241 24.51 5.39 -9.80
CA GLY A 241 23.69 5.04 -10.99
C GLY A 241 23.11 3.61 -11.08
N GLU A 242 23.18 2.80 -10.04
CA GLU A 242 22.50 1.49 -9.99
C GLU A 242 21.04 1.65 -9.55
N ILE A 243 20.09 0.93 -10.16
CA ILE A 243 18.67 0.94 -9.73
C ILE A 243 18.46 -0.17 -8.70
N ASP A 244 17.72 0.12 -7.63
CA ASP A 244 17.34 -0.90 -6.65
C ASP A 244 16.12 -1.69 -7.15
N TYR A 245 16.29 -2.99 -7.36
CA TYR A 245 15.23 -3.92 -7.76
C TYR A 245 14.68 -4.74 -6.59
N GLY A 246 15.07 -4.42 -5.35
CA GLY A 246 14.68 -5.15 -4.15
C GLY A 246 15.32 -6.54 -4.09
N LEU A 247 16.52 -6.73 -4.65
CA LEU A 247 17.21 -8.03 -4.66
C LEU A 247 17.73 -8.45 -3.27
N HIS A 248 17.79 -7.50 -2.34
CA HIS A 248 18.11 -7.74 -0.93
C HIS A 248 16.89 -8.13 -0.08
N GLU A 249 15.67 -8.00 -0.63
CA GLU A 249 14.44 -8.46 0.02
C GLU A 249 14.46 -9.99 0.16
N PRO A 250 13.72 -10.57 1.13
CA PRO A 250 13.58 -12.01 1.24
C PRO A 250 13.19 -12.65 -0.09
N PRO A 251 13.67 -13.87 -0.39
CA PRO A 251 13.33 -14.54 -1.64
C PRO A 251 11.82 -14.64 -1.78
N PRO A 252 11.28 -14.42 -2.99
CA PRO A 252 9.86 -14.55 -3.23
C PRO A 252 9.38 -15.94 -2.79
N PRO A 253 8.21 -16.04 -2.12
CA PRO A 253 7.67 -17.31 -1.69
C PRO A 253 7.43 -18.23 -2.90
N ALA A 254 7.36 -19.53 -2.68
CA ALA A 254 7.04 -20.45 -3.77
C ALA A 254 5.59 -20.19 -4.24
N PRO A 255 5.25 -20.40 -5.54
CA PRO A 255 3.88 -20.22 -6.03
C PRO A 255 2.83 -21.01 -5.24
N CYS A 256 3.19 -22.16 -4.67
CA CYS A 256 2.31 -22.96 -3.82
C CYS A 256 1.97 -22.30 -2.48
N GLU A 257 2.76 -21.34 -2.01
CA GLU A 257 2.51 -20.58 -0.78
C GLU A 257 1.63 -19.35 -1.02
N GLU A 258 1.38 -18.98 -2.28
CA GLU A 258 0.49 -17.87 -2.65
C GLU A 258 -1.00 -18.22 -2.41
N THR A 259 -1.34 -19.52 -2.45
CA THR A 259 -2.69 -20.04 -2.19
C THR A 259 -2.61 -21.16 -1.15
N PRO A 260 -2.88 -20.88 0.14
CA PRO A 260 -2.74 -21.88 1.20
C PRO A 260 -3.78 -22.99 1.08
N THR A 261 -3.37 -24.23 1.35
CA THR A 261 -4.28 -25.39 1.35
C THR A 261 -5.17 -25.39 2.60
N SER A 262 -6.34 -26.03 2.53
CA SER A 262 -7.25 -26.15 3.70
C SER A 262 -6.58 -26.82 4.90
N GLN A 263 -5.70 -27.80 4.66
CA GLN A 263 -4.97 -28.51 5.71
C GLN A 263 -3.97 -27.60 6.42
N TYR A 264 -3.18 -26.84 5.65
CA TYR A 264 -2.24 -25.87 6.20
C TYR A 264 -2.94 -24.79 7.03
N ILE A 265 -4.08 -24.27 6.54
CA ILE A 265 -4.87 -23.27 7.26
C ILE A 265 -5.33 -23.83 8.61
N LEU A 266 -5.86 -25.05 8.62
CA LEU A 266 -6.32 -25.70 9.85
C LEU A 266 -5.18 -25.87 10.86
N GLU A 267 -4.03 -26.37 10.42
CA GLU A 267 -2.84 -26.55 11.27
C GLU A 267 -2.36 -25.24 11.88
N VAL A 268 -2.32 -24.16 11.08
CA VAL A 268 -1.94 -22.82 11.56
C VAL A 268 -2.96 -22.26 12.55
N LEU A 269 -4.26 -22.48 12.34
CA LEU A 269 -5.30 -22.04 13.27
C LEU A 269 -5.26 -22.82 14.59
N GLU A 270 -5.08 -24.13 14.56
CA GLU A 270 -4.95 -24.99 15.75
C GLU A 270 -3.73 -24.61 16.59
N GLN A 271 -2.59 -24.33 15.95
CA GLN A 271 -1.39 -23.84 16.64
C GLN A 271 -1.65 -22.49 17.33
N GLN A 272 -2.38 -21.59 16.68
CA GLN A 272 -2.69 -20.28 17.25
C GLN A 272 -3.69 -20.35 18.41
N GLN A 273 -4.57 -21.35 18.45
CA GLN A 273 -5.45 -21.56 19.60
C GLN A 273 -4.69 -21.91 20.89
N GLN A 274 -3.43 -22.36 20.77
CA GLN A 274 -2.56 -22.63 21.91
C GLN A 274 -1.74 -21.41 22.36
N THR A 275 -1.93 -20.25 21.72
CA THR A 275 -1.23 -19.01 22.13
C THR A 275 -1.85 -18.42 23.39
N ALA A 276 -1.04 -17.68 24.15
CA ALA A 276 -1.47 -17.06 25.41
C ALA A 276 -2.60 -16.06 25.18
N GLU A 277 -2.56 -15.32 24.07
CA GLU A 277 -3.59 -14.37 23.65
C GLU A 277 -4.95 -15.05 23.45
N VAL A 278 -4.99 -16.26 22.90
CA VAL A 278 -6.25 -16.98 22.68
C VAL A 278 -6.69 -17.72 23.94
N GLN A 279 -5.77 -18.34 24.67
CA GLN A 279 -6.07 -19.09 25.91
C GLN A 279 -6.50 -18.20 27.08
N SER A 280 -6.08 -16.93 27.09
CA SER A 280 -6.46 -15.96 28.13
C SER A 280 -7.86 -15.39 27.93
N ALA A 281 -8.45 -15.51 26.74
CA ALA A 281 -9.81 -15.08 26.48
C ALA A 281 -10.81 -16.06 27.12
N ASP A 282 -11.86 -15.52 27.75
CA ASP A 282 -12.99 -16.32 28.24
C ASP A 282 -13.83 -16.81 27.06
N LEU A 283 -13.43 -17.96 26.49
CA LEU A 283 -14.11 -18.57 25.35
C LEU A 283 -15.54 -19.00 25.67
N ASP A 284 -15.89 -19.22 26.94
CA ASP A 284 -17.24 -19.60 27.35
C ASP A 284 -18.22 -18.41 27.22
N SER A 285 -17.70 -17.18 27.22
CA SER A 285 -18.48 -15.97 26.95
C SER A 285 -18.72 -15.73 25.44
N LEU A 286 -17.95 -16.38 24.57
CA LEU A 286 -17.97 -16.14 23.13
C LEU A 286 -19.05 -16.98 22.44
N ARG A 287 -20.04 -16.31 21.86
CA ARG A 287 -21.12 -16.93 21.09
C ARG A 287 -20.84 -16.77 19.61
N LEU A 288 -20.82 -17.89 18.89
CA LEU A 288 -20.76 -17.91 17.42
C LEU A 288 -22.10 -18.37 16.87
N THR A 289 -22.61 -17.64 15.89
CA THR A 289 -23.80 -18.04 15.13
C THR A 289 -23.47 -18.09 13.65
N ILE A 290 -23.84 -19.21 13.02
CA ILE A 290 -23.66 -19.42 11.59
C ILE A 290 -24.84 -18.78 10.87
N GLY A 291 -24.55 -17.94 9.89
CA GLY A 291 -25.56 -17.27 9.08
C GLY A 291 -26.38 -18.25 8.23
N THR A 292 -27.48 -17.75 7.65
CA THR A 292 -28.29 -18.53 6.71
C THR A 292 -27.55 -18.86 5.42
N GLU A 293 -26.51 -18.09 5.09
CA GLU A 293 -25.57 -18.36 4.01
C GLU A 293 -24.32 -19.06 4.58
N SER A 294 -23.82 -20.11 3.90
CA SER A 294 -22.67 -20.92 4.34
C SER A 294 -21.34 -20.17 4.45
N ASN A 295 -21.34 -18.87 4.18
CA ASN A 295 -20.17 -18.01 4.04
C ASN A 295 -20.14 -16.88 5.08
N THR A 296 -21.05 -16.92 6.06
CA THR A 296 -21.18 -15.88 7.09
C THR A 296 -21.20 -16.49 8.48
N VAL A 297 -20.37 -15.96 9.38
CA VAL A 297 -20.33 -16.32 10.81
C VAL A 297 -20.30 -15.03 11.61
N THR A 298 -21.15 -14.91 12.63
CA THR A 298 -21.08 -13.78 13.56
C THR A 298 -20.52 -14.24 14.90
N ALA A 299 -19.64 -13.44 15.50
CA ALA A 299 -19.07 -13.70 16.81
C ALA A 299 -19.35 -12.53 17.75
N THR A 300 -19.83 -12.83 18.95
CA THR A 300 -20.09 -11.81 19.98
C THR A 300 -19.84 -12.35 21.38
N ASN A 301 -19.37 -11.49 22.28
CA ASN A 301 -19.28 -11.75 23.72
C ASN A 301 -20.38 -11.01 24.52
N SER A 302 -21.32 -10.34 23.84
CA SER A 302 -22.42 -9.67 24.53
C SER A 302 -23.42 -10.71 25.05
N SER A 303 -23.83 -10.53 26.31
CA SER A 303 -24.88 -11.34 26.94
C SER A 303 -26.29 -10.84 26.62
N SER A 304 -26.41 -9.64 26.05
CA SER A 304 -27.68 -8.96 25.72
C SER A 304 -27.76 -8.60 24.24
N ASP A 305 -28.97 -8.44 23.71
CA ASP A 305 -29.22 -7.91 22.35
C ASP A 305 -28.96 -6.40 22.26
N GLY A 306 -28.31 -5.82 23.26
CA GLY A 306 -27.88 -4.44 23.29
C GLY A 306 -26.77 -4.16 22.29
N GLU A 307 -26.57 -2.87 22.03
CA GLU A 307 -25.52 -2.40 21.13
C GLU A 307 -24.12 -2.73 21.69
N CYS A 308 -23.28 -3.36 20.87
CA CYS A 308 -21.91 -3.71 21.26
C CYS A 308 -20.97 -2.51 21.11
N ASP A 309 -19.95 -2.43 21.98
CA ASP A 309 -18.93 -1.37 21.95
C ASP A 309 -18.21 -1.34 20.59
N LEU A 310 -17.84 -2.51 20.06
CA LEU A 310 -17.20 -2.64 18.76
C LEU A 310 -18.11 -3.40 17.79
N GLN A 311 -18.32 -2.84 16.60
CA GLN A 311 -19.05 -3.50 15.51
C GLN A 311 -18.27 -3.42 14.21
N TYR A 312 -17.87 -4.56 13.65
CA TYR A 312 -17.09 -4.59 12.41
C TYR A 312 -17.47 -5.78 11.50
N VAL A 313 -17.35 -5.56 10.19
CA VAL A 313 -17.31 -6.65 9.21
C VAL A 313 -15.85 -7.05 8.99
N VAL A 314 -15.61 -8.36 8.98
CA VAL A 314 -14.28 -8.96 8.82
C VAL A 314 -14.29 -9.89 7.61
N TYR A 315 -13.59 -9.51 6.54
CA TYR A 315 -13.45 -10.33 5.35
C TYR A 315 -12.28 -11.30 5.46
N VAL A 316 -12.55 -12.60 5.35
CA VAL A 316 -11.53 -13.65 5.46
C VAL A 316 -11.06 -14.08 4.07
N LYS A 317 -10.16 -13.29 3.49
CA LYS A 317 -9.75 -13.44 2.07
C LYS A 317 -9.02 -14.75 1.79
N PHE A 318 -8.17 -15.22 2.70
CA PHE A 318 -7.39 -16.45 2.48
C PHE A 318 -8.25 -17.72 2.37
N LEU A 319 -9.55 -17.65 2.70
CA LEU A 319 -10.52 -18.74 2.50
C LEU A 319 -11.20 -18.72 1.13
N ALA A 320 -11.04 -17.67 0.32
CA ALA A 320 -11.77 -17.48 -0.95
C ALA A 320 -11.51 -18.58 -2.00
N HIS A 321 -10.41 -19.32 -1.87
CA HIS A 321 -10.03 -20.41 -2.79
C HIS A 321 -10.34 -21.82 -2.25
N ILE A 322 -10.96 -21.92 -1.08
CA ILE A 322 -11.23 -23.20 -0.42
C ILE A 322 -12.55 -23.80 -0.91
N GLU A 323 -12.60 -25.13 -1.01
CA GLU A 323 -13.82 -25.87 -1.34
C GLU A 323 -14.95 -25.56 -0.34
N GLN A 324 -16.16 -25.35 -0.86
CA GLN A 324 -17.32 -24.90 -0.07
C GLN A 324 -17.62 -25.81 1.14
N GLU A 325 -17.42 -27.13 1.00
CA GLU A 325 -17.68 -28.11 2.06
C GLU A 325 -16.80 -27.92 3.31
N LYS A 326 -15.56 -27.44 3.14
CA LYS A 326 -14.60 -27.22 4.25
C LYS A 326 -14.63 -25.79 4.77
N THR A 327 -15.21 -24.89 3.99
CA THR A 327 -15.13 -23.45 4.19
C THR A 327 -15.85 -22.99 5.46
N ALA A 328 -17.03 -23.54 5.76
CA ALA A 328 -17.80 -23.14 6.94
C ALA A 328 -17.07 -23.43 8.27
N ALA A 329 -16.48 -24.62 8.41
CA ALA A 329 -15.74 -25.01 9.61
C ALA A 329 -14.46 -24.17 9.81
N LEU A 330 -13.75 -23.88 8.71
CA LEU A 330 -12.58 -23.01 8.74
C LEU A 330 -12.94 -21.56 9.07
N LEU A 331 -14.05 -21.05 8.53
CA LEU A 331 -14.55 -19.71 8.84
C LEU A 331 -14.93 -19.59 10.31
N GLU A 332 -15.65 -20.57 10.87
CA GLU A 332 -15.98 -20.59 12.29
C GLU A 332 -14.72 -20.60 13.17
N THR A 333 -13.75 -21.46 12.82
CA THR A 333 -12.48 -21.56 13.54
C THR A 333 -11.69 -20.25 13.47
N THR A 334 -11.66 -19.62 12.30
CA THR A 334 -11.01 -18.30 12.11
C THR A 334 -11.71 -17.22 12.93
N ALA A 335 -13.04 -17.18 12.90
CA ALA A 335 -13.84 -16.22 13.64
C ALA A 335 -13.59 -16.33 15.14
N ARG A 336 -13.56 -17.57 15.66
CA ARG A 336 -13.23 -17.84 17.07
C ARG A 336 -11.83 -17.37 17.43
N THR A 337 -10.82 -17.78 16.67
CA THR A 337 -9.41 -17.44 16.94
C THR A 337 -9.17 -15.94 16.88
N PHE A 338 -9.64 -15.26 15.83
CA PHE A 338 -9.48 -13.81 15.69
C PHE A 338 -10.19 -13.05 16.80
N THR A 339 -11.46 -13.39 17.08
CA THR A 339 -12.24 -12.68 18.10
C THR A 339 -11.64 -12.85 19.49
N ALA A 340 -11.18 -14.05 19.84
CA ALA A 340 -10.48 -14.31 21.10
C ALA A 340 -9.19 -13.48 21.22
N GLY A 341 -8.38 -13.41 20.14
CA GLY A 341 -7.16 -12.61 20.10
C GLY A 341 -7.40 -11.10 20.23
N ILE A 342 -8.51 -10.60 19.68
CA ILE A 342 -8.91 -9.20 19.88
C ILE A 342 -9.34 -8.98 21.33
N ILE A 343 -10.26 -9.79 21.87
CA ILE A 343 -10.82 -9.61 23.22
C ILE A 343 -9.72 -9.65 24.30
N SER A 344 -8.74 -10.53 24.17
CA SER A 344 -7.64 -10.62 25.15
C SER A 344 -6.75 -9.37 25.21
N CYS A 345 -6.78 -8.55 24.16
CA CYS A 345 -6.06 -7.28 24.09
C CYS A 345 -6.93 -6.07 24.52
N LEU A 346 -8.23 -6.28 24.79
CA LEU A 346 -9.17 -5.22 25.15
C LEU A 346 -9.43 -5.18 26.67
N PRO A 347 -9.88 -4.02 27.19
CA PRO A 347 -10.42 -3.95 28.55
C PRO A 347 -11.59 -4.94 28.72
N ALA A 348 -11.64 -5.64 29.86
CA ALA A 348 -12.61 -6.72 30.11
C ALA A 348 -14.09 -6.32 30.00
N SER A 349 -14.40 -5.01 30.05
CA SER A 349 -15.76 -4.48 29.91
C SER A 349 -16.22 -4.33 28.47
N LYS A 350 -15.32 -4.40 27.47
CA LYS A 350 -15.65 -4.14 26.07
C LYS A 350 -16.37 -5.35 25.44
N THR A 351 -17.49 -5.05 24.80
CA THR A 351 -18.30 -5.98 24.04
C THR A 351 -18.04 -5.85 22.54
N VAL A 352 -18.03 -6.98 21.84
CA VAL A 352 -17.73 -7.04 20.40
C VAL A 352 -18.86 -7.72 19.65
N TYR A 353 -19.09 -7.27 18.43
CA TYR A 353 -19.89 -7.94 17.42
C TYR A 353 -19.09 -7.90 16.10
N PHE A 354 -18.60 -9.06 15.68
CA PHE A 354 -17.88 -9.20 14.42
C PHE A 354 -18.65 -10.10 13.48
N GLU A 355 -18.87 -9.62 12.27
CA GLU A 355 -19.47 -10.41 11.20
C GLU A 355 -18.39 -10.82 10.20
N PHE A 356 -18.09 -12.11 10.15
CA PHE A 356 -17.10 -12.70 9.27
C PHE A 356 -17.76 -13.12 7.96
N ARG A 357 -17.16 -12.69 6.85
CA ARG A 357 -17.61 -13.01 5.50
C ARG A 357 -16.43 -13.48 4.66
N ILE A 358 -16.70 -14.27 3.63
CA ILE A 358 -15.68 -14.67 2.66
C ILE A 358 -15.87 -13.83 1.39
N PRO A 359 -14.89 -12.98 1.03
CA PRO A 359 -14.98 -12.18 -0.18
C PRO A 359 -14.69 -13.04 -1.41
N GLY A 360 -14.71 -12.42 -2.60
CA GLY A 360 -14.11 -13.03 -3.78
C GLY A 360 -12.59 -13.18 -3.63
N SER A 361 -11.96 -13.89 -4.57
CA SER A 361 -10.52 -14.17 -4.55
C SER A 361 -9.62 -12.93 -4.62
N SER A 362 -10.12 -11.86 -5.24
CA SER A 362 -9.41 -10.58 -5.37
C SER A 362 -9.91 -9.55 -4.35
N LEU A 363 -9.01 -8.67 -3.89
CA LEU A 363 -9.36 -7.48 -3.10
C LEU A 363 -10.38 -6.59 -3.83
N SER A 364 -10.40 -6.60 -5.17
CA SER A 364 -11.40 -5.94 -6.00
C SER A 364 -12.84 -6.27 -5.62
N SER A 365 -13.09 -7.50 -5.15
CA SER A 365 -14.44 -7.93 -4.75
C SER A 365 -15.01 -7.12 -3.59
N LEU A 366 -14.15 -6.50 -2.76
CA LEU A 366 -14.55 -5.68 -1.63
C LEU A 366 -15.26 -4.39 -2.07
N LEU A 367 -14.96 -3.85 -3.26
CA LEU A 367 -15.60 -2.63 -3.77
C LEU A 367 -17.12 -2.75 -3.85
N SER A 368 -17.61 -3.96 -4.13
CA SER A 368 -19.05 -4.26 -4.25
C SER A 368 -19.67 -4.88 -3.00
N ALA A 369 -18.86 -5.13 -1.96
CA ALA A 369 -19.25 -5.85 -0.76
C ALA A 369 -19.35 -4.90 0.45
N ALA A 370 -20.10 -3.80 0.30
CA ALA A 370 -20.31 -2.87 1.40
C ALA A 370 -20.95 -3.59 2.62
N PRO A 371 -20.49 -3.29 3.86
CA PRO A 371 -21.20 -3.68 5.07
C PRO A 371 -22.65 -3.21 5.02
N ASN A 372 -23.59 -4.14 5.23
CA ASN A 372 -25.02 -3.86 5.30
C ASN A 372 -25.54 -4.44 6.60
N GLY A 373 -26.40 -3.70 7.30
CA GLY A 373 -27.16 -4.20 8.46
C GLY A 373 -26.80 -3.61 9.82
N PHE A 374 -25.66 -2.91 9.95
CA PHE A 374 -25.29 -2.18 11.17
C PHE A 374 -24.20 -1.13 10.87
N ASP A 375 -24.06 -0.16 11.77
CA ASP A 375 -23.05 0.89 11.67
C ASP A 375 -21.68 0.35 12.13
N VAL A 376 -20.67 0.44 11.27
CA VAL A 376 -19.33 -0.06 11.55
C VAL A 376 -18.52 0.96 12.35
N GLY A 377 -17.87 0.52 13.44
CA GLY A 377 -16.97 1.33 14.25
C GLY A 377 -17.00 0.97 15.74
N ALA A 378 -16.22 1.69 16.52
CA ALA A 378 -16.27 1.68 17.98
C ALA A 378 -17.22 2.77 18.50
N LEU A 379 -18.01 2.47 19.52
CA LEU A 379 -18.79 3.45 20.26
C LEU A 379 -17.84 4.36 21.05
N HIS A 380 -18.00 5.66 20.86
CA HIS A 380 -17.22 6.67 21.59
C HIS A 380 -18.09 7.89 21.91
N GLU A 381 -17.82 8.52 23.05
CA GLU A 381 -18.50 9.75 23.46
C GLU A 381 -17.71 10.97 22.98
N TYR A 382 -18.32 11.77 22.10
CA TYR A 382 -17.79 13.04 21.61
C TYR A 382 -18.75 14.17 21.97
N ASP A 383 -18.26 15.20 22.68
CA ASP A 383 -19.05 16.38 23.07
C ASP A 383 -20.42 16.04 23.73
N GLY A 384 -20.47 14.95 24.52
CA GLY A 384 -21.69 14.48 25.19
C GLY A 384 -22.66 13.67 24.30
N SER A 385 -22.27 13.37 23.06
CA SER A 385 -22.99 12.48 22.15
C SER A 385 -22.20 11.19 21.95
N VAL A 386 -22.87 10.05 22.14
CA VAL A 386 -22.31 8.75 21.75
C VAL A 386 -22.48 8.59 20.25
N MET A 387 -21.39 8.29 19.54
CA MET A 387 -21.41 8.00 18.12
C MET A 387 -20.43 6.88 17.78
N ARG A 388 -20.65 6.21 16.65
CA ARG A 388 -19.69 5.25 16.12
C ARG A 388 -18.58 5.95 15.37
N VAL A 389 -17.36 5.56 15.67
CA VAL A 389 -16.15 6.10 15.06
C VAL A 389 -15.35 4.98 14.43
N GLN A 390 -14.98 5.21 13.17
CA GLN A 390 -14.17 4.29 12.40
C GLN A 390 -12.68 4.61 12.62
N PRO A 391 -11.82 3.58 12.69
CA PRO A 391 -10.38 3.80 12.77
C PRO A 391 -9.83 4.48 11.53
N ARG A 392 -8.75 5.25 11.70
CA ARG A 392 -8.00 5.87 10.61
C ARG A 392 -6.57 5.38 10.58
N ILE A 393 -6.08 5.09 9.37
CA ILE A 393 -4.70 4.68 9.14
C ILE A 393 -3.77 5.87 9.36
N GLY A 394 -2.69 5.66 10.10
CA GLY A 394 -1.64 6.68 10.31
C GLY A 394 -2.08 7.95 11.04
N ARG A 395 -3.27 7.96 11.66
CA ARG A 395 -3.76 9.11 12.44
C ARG A 395 -4.43 8.66 13.73
N GLU A 396 -3.99 9.21 14.83
CA GLU A 396 -4.63 9.11 16.15
C GLU A 396 -5.41 10.42 16.32
N VAL A 397 -6.74 10.36 16.24
CA VAL A 397 -7.55 11.51 15.79
C VAL A 397 -8.08 12.35 16.96
N TYR A 398 -7.90 13.68 16.88
CA TYR A 398 -8.63 14.71 17.65
C TYR A 398 -9.60 15.57 16.81
N THR A 399 -9.80 15.26 15.52
CA THR A 399 -10.74 16.00 14.65
C THR A 399 -11.95 15.15 14.30
N ARG A 400 -13.14 15.78 14.20
CA ARG A 400 -14.38 15.10 13.81
C ARG A 400 -14.13 14.19 12.60
N PRO A 401 -14.45 12.89 12.65
CA PRO A 401 -14.13 11.97 11.58
C PRO A 401 -14.82 12.38 10.28
N LEU A 402 -14.07 12.49 9.18
CA LEU A 402 -14.68 12.51 7.83
C LEU A 402 -15.27 11.12 7.59
N SER A 403 -16.50 11.09 7.07
CA SER A 403 -17.20 9.86 6.74
C SER A 403 -16.53 9.21 5.53
N ALA A 404 -15.91 8.05 5.72
CA ALA A 404 -15.59 7.17 4.61
C ALA A 404 -16.89 6.64 3.97
N HIS A 405 -16.83 6.18 2.72
CA HIS A 405 -17.94 5.47 2.10
C HIS A 405 -18.20 4.15 2.83
N PHE A 406 -17.15 3.36 3.11
CA PHE A 406 -17.18 2.33 4.14
C PHE A 406 -15.79 1.96 4.66
N PHE A 407 -15.77 1.30 5.81
CA PHE A 407 -14.59 0.71 6.44
C PHE A 407 -14.84 -0.78 6.70
N THR A 408 -13.82 -1.61 6.50
CA THR A 408 -13.87 -3.04 6.85
C THR A 408 -12.50 -3.56 7.27
N VAL A 409 -12.50 -4.66 8.01
CA VAL A 409 -11.28 -5.42 8.32
C VAL A 409 -11.11 -6.54 7.30
N VAL A 410 -9.88 -6.81 6.86
CA VAL A 410 -9.55 -7.91 5.96
C VAL A 410 -8.45 -8.77 6.59
N LEU A 411 -8.68 -10.07 6.64
CA LEU A 411 -7.69 -11.08 7.01
C LEU A 411 -7.16 -11.72 5.73
N ASP A 412 -5.91 -11.42 5.38
CA ASP A 412 -5.33 -11.83 4.10
C ASP A 412 -4.45 -13.09 4.19
N LYS A 413 -4.20 -13.60 5.39
CA LYS A 413 -3.48 -14.85 5.64
C LYS A 413 -3.90 -15.53 6.98
N PRO A 414 -3.68 -16.86 7.12
CA PRO A 414 -4.22 -17.64 8.24
C PRO A 414 -3.56 -17.41 9.61
N ALA A 415 -2.32 -16.90 9.65
CA ALA A 415 -1.57 -16.64 10.88
C ALA A 415 -2.01 -15.32 11.57
N VAL A 416 -3.30 -15.19 11.89
CA VAL A 416 -3.96 -13.97 12.37
C VAL A 416 -3.44 -13.38 13.69
N ILE A 417 -2.89 -14.20 14.57
CA ILE A 417 -2.35 -13.80 15.88
C ILE A 417 -0.86 -13.48 15.78
N GLN A 418 -0.11 -14.35 15.11
CA GLN A 418 1.36 -14.36 15.16
C GLN A 418 2.01 -13.50 14.06
N GLU A 419 1.31 -13.26 12.96
CA GLU A 419 1.82 -12.50 11.82
C GLU A 419 0.95 -11.25 11.54
N PRO A 420 1.47 -10.23 10.81
CA PRO A 420 0.73 -9.02 10.44
C PRO A 420 -0.33 -9.31 9.35
N SER A 421 -1.40 -9.99 9.74
CA SER A 421 -2.45 -10.53 8.86
C SER A 421 -3.68 -9.65 8.75
N VAL A 422 -3.74 -8.58 9.54
CA VAL A 422 -4.90 -7.69 9.64
C VAL A 422 -4.67 -6.46 8.79
N LEU A 423 -5.50 -6.29 7.78
CA LEU A 423 -5.59 -5.10 6.95
C LEU A 423 -6.83 -4.29 7.35
N PHE A 424 -6.64 -3.01 7.59
CA PHE A 424 -7.70 -2.02 7.62
C PHE A 424 -7.93 -1.53 6.22
N TYR A 425 -9.16 -1.67 5.72
CA TYR A 425 -9.55 -1.25 4.38
C TYR A 425 -10.52 -0.10 4.48
N THR A 426 -10.17 1.03 3.88
CA THR A 426 -11.01 2.22 3.81
C THR A 426 -11.31 2.55 2.36
N LEU A 427 -12.59 2.58 2.01
CA LEU A 427 -13.06 3.17 0.76
C LEU A 427 -13.59 4.57 1.07
N TRP A 428 -12.86 5.59 0.64
CA TRP A 428 -13.21 6.98 0.88
C TRP A 428 -14.34 7.45 -0.03
N SER A 429 -14.27 7.08 -1.31
CA SER A 429 -15.23 7.46 -2.35
C SER A 429 -15.56 6.25 -3.22
N ASP A 430 -16.82 6.10 -3.64
CA ASP A 430 -17.21 5.06 -4.60
C ASP A 430 -16.62 5.40 -5.98
N PRO A 431 -15.69 4.58 -6.51
CA PRO A 431 -15.07 4.84 -7.82
C PRO A 431 -16.07 4.81 -8.98
N LEU A 432 -17.21 4.14 -8.82
CA LEU A 432 -18.26 4.03 -9.84
C LEU A 432 -19.15 5.28 -9.92
N GLN A 433 -19.21 6.07 -8.85
CA GLN A 433 -20.01 7.30 -8.77
C GLN A 433 -19.17 8.56 -9.01
N TYR A 434 -17.88 8.38 -9.30
CA TYR A 434 -16.89 9.44 -9.34
C TYR A 434 -16.89 10.13 -10.70
N ILE A 435 -17.75 11.15 -10.86
CA ILE A 435 -17.96 11.86 -12.14
C ILE A 435 -17.06 13.12 -12.24
N GLU A 436 -16.66 13.75 -11.13
CA GLU A 436 -15.81 14.96 -11.14
C GLU A 436 -14.86 15.01 -9.93
N PRO A 437 -13.55 14.77 -10.12
CA PRO A 437 -12.57 14.87 -9.04
C PRO A 437 -12.30 16.32 -8.62
N GLN A 438 -12.15 16.59 -7.32
CA GLN A 438 -11.55 17.85 -6.85
C GLN A 438 -10.04 17.67 -6.72
N VAL A 439 -9.27 18.09 -7.74
CA VAL A 439 -7.80 18.22 -7.76
C VAL A 439 -7.01 16.92 -7.53
N THR A 440 -7.10 16.28 -6.35
CA THR A 440 -6.58 14.94 -6.04
C THR A 440 -7.37 14.37 -4.85
N ASP A 441 -8.10 13.27 -5.05
CA ASP A 441 -8.81 12.59 -3.95
C ASP A 441 -8.25 11.17 -3.74
N SER A 442 -8.03 10.81 -2.48
CA SER A 442 -7.79 9.42 -2.08
C SER A 442 -9.09 8.64 -2.19
N VAL A 443 -9.03 7.48 -2.85
CA VAL A 443 -10.18 6.62 -3.10
C VAL A 443 -10.12 5.39 -2.22
N ILE A 444 -8.96 4.72 -2.20
CA ILE A 444 -8.75 3.51 -1.41
C ILE A 444 -7.49 3.70 -0.58
N GLU A 445 -7.59 3.43 0.71
CA GLU A 445 -6.43 3.35 1.60
C GLU A 445 -6.49 2.04 2.38
N THR A 446 -5.40 1.29 2.40
CA THR A 446 -5.22 0.12 3.25
C THR A 446 -4.01 0.25 4.16
N GLY A 447 -4.18 -0.18 5.41
CA GLY A 447 -3.16 -0.14 6.43
C GLY A 447 -3.01 -1.52 7.05
N ARG A 448 -1.78 -2.04 7.09
CA ARG A 448 -1.46 -3.32 7.69
C ARG A 448 -1.03 -3.13 9.13
N SER A 449 -1.78 -3.74 10.04
CA SER A 449 -1.45 -3.72 11.46
C SER A 449 -0.18 -4.53 11.75
N ALA A 450 0.66 -4.04 12.66
CA ALA A 450 1.86 -4.72 13.12
C ALA A 450 1.58 -6.03 13.87
N GLY A 451 0.35 -6.25 14.32
CA GLY A 451 -0.08 -7.49 14.97
C GLY A 451 -1.45 -7.39 15.62
N ILE A 452 -1.91 -8.49 16.22
CA ILE A 452 -3.27 -8.55 16.81
C ILE A 452 -3.50 -7.51 17.92
N ARG A 453 -2.45 -7.21 18.70
CA ARG A 453 -2.54 -6.22 19.78
C ARG A 453 -2.77 -4.81 19.24
N GLU A 454 -2.00 -4.39 18.25
CA GLU A 454 -2.20 -3.09 17.60
C GLU A 454 -3.54 -3.05 16.86
N ALA A 455 -3.95 -4.18 16.27
CA ALA A 455 -5.25 -4.29 15.63
C ALA A 455 -6.40 -4.06 16.63
N ALA A 456 -6.34 -4.70 17.79
CA ALA A 456 -7.32 -4.53 18.86
C ALA A 456 -7.35 -3.08 19.38
N ARG A 457 -6.18 -2.50 19.65
CA ARG A 457 -6.06 -1.09 20.10
C ARG A 457 -6.69 -0.13 19.11
N ARG A 458 -6.43 -0.32 17.81
CA ARG A 458 -6.97 0.51 16.72
C ARG A 458 -8.48 0.33 16.58
N LEU A 459 -8.99 -0.91 16.57
CA LEU A 459 -10.41 -1.19 16.43
C LEU A 459 -11.24 -0.69 17.62
N ALA A 460 -10.69 -0.69 18.82
CA ALA A 460 -11.35 -0.13 19.99
C ALA A 460 -11.12 1.38 20.16
N MET A 461 -10.36 2.03 19.26
CA MET A 461 -10.02 3.45 19.36
C MET A 461 -9.36 3.81 20.70
N LEU A 462 -8.58 2.89 21.28
CA LEU A 462 -8.07 3.03 22.65
C LEU A 462 -7.18 4.27 22.85
N ALA A 463 -6.46 4.72 21.81
CA ALA A 463 -5.67 5.95 21.89
C ALA A 463 -6.52 7.18 22.24
N VAL A 464 -7.79 7.21 21.79
CA VAL A 464 -8.74 8.28 22.11
C VAL A 464 -9.23 8.14 23.55
N GLU A 465 -9.56 6.92 23.99
CA GLU A 465 -10.03 6.65 25.36
C GLU A 465 -8.96 6.89 26.43
N GLU A 466 -7.71 6.56 26.11
CA GLU A 466 -6.56 6.71 27.00
C GLU A 466 -6.14 8.19 27.16
N ASN A 467 -6.82 9.14 26.48
CA ASN A 467 -6.45 10.56 26.41
C ASN A 467 -4.94 10.72 26.14
N LEU A 468 -4.39 9.88 25.26
CA LEU A 468 -3.01 10.03 24.81
C LEU A 468 -2.96 11.33 24.01
N GLN A 469 -2.64 12.43 24.70
CA GLN A 469 -2.27 13.71 24.10
C GLN A 469 -0.90 13.59 23.42
N ASP A 470 -0.13 12.56 23.77
CA ASP A 470 1.20 12.32 23.27
C ASP A 470 1.17 11.64 21.91
N SER A 471 2.00 12.19 21.03
CA SER A 471 2.34 11.67 19.71
C SER A 471 2.56 10.15 19.72
N PRO A 472 2.31 9.46 18.58
CA PRO A 472 2.63 8.05 18.42
C PRO A 472 4.03 7.73 18.95
N ARG A 473 4.19 6.51 19.46
CA ARG A 473 5.45 6.00 20.03
C ARG A 473 6.65 6.50 19.22
N LYS A 474 7.59 7.19 19.84
CA LYS A 474 8.80 7.66 19.16
C LYS A 474 9.85 6.56 19.04
N LEU A 475 10.58 6.60 17.93
CA LEU A 475 11.73 5.75 17.64
C LEU A 475 12.81 5.98 18.70
N THR A 476 13.31 4.90 19.32
CA THR A 476 14.37 5.02 20.33
C THR A 476 15.73 5.24 19.68
N LYS A 477 16.70 5.72 20.47
CA LYS A 477 18.09 5.94 20.00
C LYS A 477 18.75 4.64 19.54
N GLU A 478 18.50 3.56 20.26
CA GLU A 478 19.02 2.22 19.96
C GLU A 478 18.45 1.71 18.63
N GLU A 479 17.13 1.82 18.45
CA GLU A 479 16.45 1.43 17.22
C GLU A 479 16.90 2.27 16.02
N HIS A 480 17.01 3.59 16.19
CA HIS A 480 17.50 4.48 15.13
C HIS A 480 18.93 4.14 14.71
N ARG A 481 19.81 3.83 15.68
CA ARG A 481 21.18 3.37 15.42
C ARG A 481 21.19 2.05 14.63
N GLU A 482 20.37 1.09 15.03
CA GLU A 482 20.26 -0.21 14.36
C GLU A 482 19.77 -0.05 12.91
N LEU A 483 18.75 0.77 12.69
CA LEU A 483 18.24 1.09 11.36
C LEU A 483 19.29 1.73 10.45
N LEU A 484 20.16 2.57 11.01
CA LEU A 484 21.27 3.18 10.28
C LEU A 484 22.48 2.25 10.13
N SER A 485 22.47 1.08 10.76
CA SER A 485 23.56 0.10 10.73
C SER A 485 24.90 0.69 11.20
N LEU A 486 24.86 1.53 12.25
CA LEU A 486 26.03 2.22 12.79
C LEU A 486 26.51 1.61 14.11
N SER A 487 27.82 1.63 14.34
CA SER A 487 28.37 1.37 15.67
C SER A 487 27.97 2.50 16.64
N PRO A 488 28.01 2.27 17.97
CA PRO A 488 27.73 3.31 18.95
C PRO A 488 28.58 4.58 18.74
N GLU A 489 29.88 4.43 18.49
CA GLU A 489 30.81 5.55 18.31
C GLU A 489 30.53 6.32 17.02
N ALA A 490 30.29 5.60 15.92
CA ALA A 490 29.96 6.20 14.63
C ALA A 490 28.62 6.96 14.70
N TYR A 491 27.66 6.42 15.45
CA TYR A 491 26.36 7.06 15.66
C TYR A 491 26.49 8.38 16.43
N GLU A 492 27.23 8.41 17.55
CA GLU A 492 27.47 9.66 18.29
C GLU A 492 28.15 10.72 17.42
N GLN A 493 29.16 10.33 16.63
CA GLN A 493 29.83 11.26 15.72
C GLN A 493 28.87 11.82 14.67
N LYS A 494 27.99 10.98 14.12
CA LYS A 494 27.01 11.38 13.09
C LYS A 494 25.93 12.30 13.64
N MET A 495 25.48 12.08 14.88
CA MET A 495 24.42 12.87 15.51
C MET A 495 24.91 14.17 16.17
N LYS A 496 26.19 14.23 16.57
CA LYS A 496 26.77 15.37 17.28
C LYS A 496 26.45 16.74 16.69
N PRO A 497 26.56 16.98 15.36
CA PRO A 497 26.28 18.30 14.80
C PRO A 497 24.85 18.79 15.06
N TYR A 498 23.87 17.88 15.05
CA TYR A 498 22.46 18.19 15.27
C TYR A 498 22.18 18.52 16.74
N TYR A 499 22.76 17.76 17.67
CA TYR A 499 22.63 18.04 19.10
C TYR A 499 23.33 19.34 19.51
N ASP A 500 24.52 19.63 18.96
CA ASP A 500 25.25 20.86 19.23
C ASP A 500 24.46 22.09 18.73
N TYR A 501 23.85 22.01 17.54
CA TYR A 501 22.99 23.05 16.98
C TYR A 501 21.74 23.33 17.83
N LEU A 502 21.03 22.28 18.28
CA LEU A 502 19.86 22.43 19.15
C LEU A 502 20.23 23.01 20.54
N ALA A 503 21.41 22.67 21.05
CA ALA A 503 21.94 23.24 22.27
C ALA A 503 22.29 24.73 22.14
N GLU A 504 22.70 25.19 20.96
CA GLU A 504 22.94 26.60 20.67
C GLU A 504 21.63 27.39 20.52
N LYS A 505 20.69 26.89 19.72
CA LYS A 505 19.35 27.48 19.51
C LYS A 505 18.57 27.67 20.83
N SER A 506 18.66 26.70 21.74
CA SER A 506 18.02 26.80 23.06
C SER A 506 18.64 27.89 23.94
N ARG A 507 19.97 28.11 23.86
CA ARG A 507 20.64 29.20 24.60
C ARG A 507 20.27 30.58 24.09
N GLU A 508 20.15 30.75 22.78
CA GLU A 508 19.72 32.01 22.17
C GLU A 508 18.28 32.35 22.52
N THR A 509 17.40 31.34 22.54
CA THR A 509 15.99 31.52 22.92
C THR A 509 15.83 31.95 24.39
N VAL A 510 16.68 31.44 25.29
CA VAL A 510 16.68 31.84 26.71
C VAL A 510 17.28 33.24 26.93
N GLN A 511 18.16 33.72 26.05
CA GLN A 511 18.71 35.08 26.12
C GLN A 511 17.79 36.16 25.51
N ALA A 512 16.80 35.75 24.72
CA ALA A 512 15.82 36.64 24.08
C ALA A 512 14.54 36.88 24.91
N ILE A 513 14.37 36.17 26.03
CA ILE A 513 13.29 36.32 27.03
C ILE A 513 13.86 37.07 28.23
#